data_AF-A0A931QU40-F1
#
_entry.id   AF-A0A931QU40-F1
#
_cell.length_a   1.000
_cell.length_b   1.000
_cell.length_c   1.000
_cell.angle_alpha   90.00
_cell.angle_beta   90.00
_cell.angle_gamma   90.00
#
_symmetry.space_group_name_H-M   'P 1'
#
loop_
_entity.id
_entity.type
_entity.pdbx_description
1 polymer ?
#
loop_
_entity_poly.entity_id
_entity_poly.type
_entity_poly.pdbx_seq_one_letter_code
_entity_poly.pdbx_strand_id
1 'polypeptide(L)'
;PFCSAYFDPSRYWQGPTWVNTNWLIIKGLENYGYKDEAGSLRQKTLELVAKNGMNEYFNPVNGHPEGAPNFSWTAALTIDLLKN
;
A
#
# COMPACT_ATOMS: atom_id res chain seq x y z
N PRO A 1 15.19 2.53 -2.78
CA PRO A 1 14.33 3.19 -3.81
C PRO A 1 14.68 4.66 -4.07
N PHE A 2 14.94 5.47 -3.04
CA PHE A 2 15.18 6.92 -3.18
C PHE A 2 16.38 7.31 -4.06
N CYS A 3 17.33 6.39 -4.27
CA CYS A 3 18.53 6.64 -5.08
C CYS A 3 18.36 6.31 -6.57
N SER A 4 17.15 5.91 -7.01
CA SER A 4 16.88 5.69 -8.44
C SER A 4 16.66 7.02 -9.15
N ALA A 5 17.31 7.22 -10.31
CA ALA A 5 17.10 8.41 -11.14
C ALA A 5 15.66 8.53 -11.70
N TYR A 6 14.88 7.44 -11.65
CA TYR A 6 13.49 7.40 -12.10
C TYR A 6 12.48 7.45 -10.94
N PHE A 7 12.96 7.59 -9.70
CA PHE A 7 12.06 7.66 -8.55
C PHE A 7 11.37 9.03 -8.50
N ASP A 8 10.05 9.01 -8.55
CA ASP A 8 9.20 10.18 -8.30
C ASP A 8 8.10 9.77 -7.31
N PRO A 9 8.08 10.34 -6.09
CA PRO A 9 7.22 9.87 -5.01
C PRO A 9 5.72 10.14 -5.23
N SER A 10 5.35 10.99 -6.19
CA SER A 10 3.95 11.32 -6.48
C SER A 10 3.50 10.87 -7.87
N ARG A 11 4.40 10.29 -8.68
CA ARG A 11 4.08 9.92 -10.06
C ARG A 11 3.74 8.44 -10.24
N TYR A 12 2.46 8.13 -10.14
CA TYR A 12 1.87 6.86 -10.59
C TYR A 12 2.68 5.60 -10.20
N TRP A 13 3.20 4.83 -11.17
CA TRP A 13 4.01 3.63 -10.90
C TRP A 13 5.52 3.89 -10.74
N GLN A 14 5.96 5.15 -10.68
CA GLN A 14 7.38 5.53 -10.61
C GLN A 14 7.90 5.78 -9.19
N GLY A 15 7.16 5.35 -8.16
CA GLY A 15 7.56 5.56 -6.77
C GLY A 15 6.48 5.37 -5.71
N PRO A 16 5.22 5.79 -5.96
CA PRO A 16 4.13 5.65 -5.00
C PRO A 16 3.91 4.24 -4.45
N THR A 17 3.35 4.20 -3.24
CA THR A 17 2.83 2.99 -2.62
C THR A 17 1.43 2.68 -3.12
N TRP A 18 1.22 1.43 -3.52
CA TRP A 18 -0.05 0.94 -4.03
C TRP A 18 -0.61 -0.16 -3.11
N VAL A 19 -1.89 -0.07 -2.76
CA VAL A 19 -2.50 -1.00 -1.80
C VAL A 19 -2.62 -2.41 -2.37
N ASN A 20 -2.90 -2.55 -3.67
CA ASN A 20 -2.96 -3.85 -4.33
C ASN A 20 -1.60 -4.55 -4.40
N THR A 21 -0.50 -3.82 -4.61
CA THR A 21 0.83 -4.43 -4.57
C THR A 21 1.21 -4.86 -3.17
N ASN A 22 0.91 -4.02 -2.15
CA ASN A 22 1.13 -4.41 -0.76
C ASN A 22 0.33 -5.65 -0.41
N TRP A 23 -0.94 -5.73 -0.82
CA TRP A 23 -1.79 -6.90 -0.62
C TRP A 23 -1.17 -8.16 -1.22
N LEU A 24 -0.74 -8.13 -2.49
CA LEU A 24 -0.09 -9.28 -3.14
C LEU A 24 1.18 -9.72 -2.40
N ILE A 25 2.00 -8.76 -1.96
CA ILE A 25 3.23 -9.04 -1.21
C ILE A 25 2.90 -9.66 0.16
N ILE A 26 1.91 -9.12 0.88
CA ILE A 26 1.43 -9.67 2.16
C ILE A 26 1.04 -11.15 1.97
N LYS A 27 0.20 -11.45 0.97
CA LYS A 27 -0.21 -12.84 0.68
C LYS A 27 1.00 -13.73 0.37
N GLY A 28 1.97 -13.24 -0.40
CA GLY A 28 3.21 -13.96 -0.67
C GLY A 28 4.01 -14.25 0.60
N LEU A 29 4.21 -13.24 1.46
CA LEU A 29 4.93 -13.39 2.72
C LEU A 29 4.24 -14.39 3.66
N GLU A 30 2.92 -14.31 3.80
CA GLU A 30 2.12 -15.27 4.58
C GLU A 30 2.28 -16.71 4.07
N ASN A 31 2.18 -16.90 2.75
CA ASN A 31 2.27 -18.23 2.13
C ASN A 31 3.65 -18.89 2.31
N TYR A 32 4.70 -18.09 2.47
CA TYR A 32 6.07 -18.57 2.67
C TYR A 32 6.53 -18.53 4.13
N GLY A 33 5.64 -18.20 5.07
CA GLY A 33 5.92 -18.25 6.52
C GLY A 33 6.61 -17.02 7.09
N TYR A 34 6.78 -15.94 6.32
CA TYR A 34 7.33 -14.65 6.75
C TYR A 34 6.27 -13.81 7.49
N LYS A 35 5.84 -14.31 8.66
CA LYS A 35 4.67 -13.79 9.39
C LYS A 35 4.89 -12.38 9.93
N ASP A 36 6.10 -12.08 10.40
CA ASP A 36 6.41 -10.78 11.02
C ASP A 36 6.44 -9.67 9.96
N GLU A 37 7.04 -9.94 8.80
CA GLU A 37 7.07 -9.03 7.67
C GLU A 37 5.67 -8.81 7.08
N ALA A 38 4.89 -9.89 6.92
CA ALA A 38 3.50 -9.81 6.49
C ALA A 38 2.66 -8.95 7.44
N GLY A 39 2.77 -9.20 8.74
CA GLY A 39 2.06 -8.44 9.78
C GLY A 39 2.45 -6.97 9.79
N SER A 40 3.75 -6.66 9.68
CA SER A 40 4.24 -5.29 9.63
C SER A 40 3.74 -4.54 8.40
N LEU A 41 3.81 -5.15 7.21
CA LEU A 41 3.33 -4.52 5.97
C LEU A 41 1.81 -4.33 5.98
N ARG A 42 1.08 -5.31 6.51
CA ARG A 42 -0.37 -5.24 6.68
C ARG A 42 -0.77 -4.08 7.58
N GLN A 43 -0.18 -3.99 8.77
CA GLN A 43 -0.46 -2.91 9.72
C GLN A 43 -0.20 -1.54 9.10
N LYS A 44 0.98 -1.34 8.49
CA LYS A 44 1.34 -0.06 7.84
C LYS A 44 0.39 0.30 6.70
N THR A 45 -0.05 -0.69 5.92
CA THR A 45 -1.02 -0.46 4.83
C THR A 45 -2.37 -0.01 5.36
N LEU A 46 -2.88 -0.67 6.42
CA LEU A 46 -4.14 -0.29 7.05
C LEU A 46 -4.07 1.08 7.71
N GLU A 47 -2.98 1.40 8.41
CA GLU A 47 -2.74 2.72 9.02
C GLU A 47 -2.69 3.83 7.97
N LEU A 48 -2.03 3.58 6.83
CA LEU A 48 -1.93 4.53 5.72
C LEU A 48 -3.31 4.88 5.16
N VAL A 49 -4.14 3.87 4.88
CA VAL A 49 -5.50 4.06 4.37
C VAL A 49 -6.42 4.68 5.41
N ALA A 50 -6.34 4.25 6.68
CA ALA A 50 -7.15 4.79 7.76
C ALA A 50 -6.89 6.29 8.00
N LYS A 51 -5.63 6.72 7.86
CA LYS A 51 -5.25 8.13 8.07
C LYS A 51 -5.56 9.02 6.86
N ASN A 52 -5.39 8.53 5.64
CA ASN A 52 -5.37 9.36 4.44
C ASN A 52 -6.55 9.11 3.47
N GLY A 53 -7.42 8.16 3.78
CA GLY A 53 -8.54 7.78 2.93
C GLY A 53 -8.19 6.71 1.89
N MET A 54 -9.17 6.36 1.05
CA MET A 54 -9.09 5.25 0.10
C MET A 54 -8.73 5.75 -1.30
N ASN A 55 -7.49 6.19 -1.47
CA ASN A 55 -6.99 6.68 -2.76
C ASN A 55 -6.33 5.57 -3.58
N GLU A 56 -6.10 5.89 -4.86
CA GLU A 56 -5.50 4.99 -5.84
C GLU A 56 -4.08 4.57 -5.45
N TYR A 57 -3.25 5.54 -5.04
CA TYR A 57 -1.90 5.34 -4.52
C TYR A 57 -1.51 6.45 -3.55
N PHE A 58 -0.37 6.28 -2.88
CA PHE A 58 0.07 7.17 -1.80
C PHE A 58 1.55 7.51 -1.95
N ASN A 59 1.90 8.75 -1.64
CA ASN A 59 3.29 9.16 -1.58
C ASN A 59 4.02 8.37 -0.48
N PRO A 60 5.15 7.68 -0.79
CA PRO A 60 5.78 6.74 0.13
C PRO A 60 6.56 7.42 1.26
N VAL A 61 6.77 8.74 1.19
CA VAL A 61 7.55 9.51 2.17
C VAL A 61 6.64 10.11 3.25
N ASN A 62 5.53 10.71 2.83
CA ASN A 62 4.64 11.45 3.74
C ASN A 62 3.22 10.86 3.84
N GLY A 63 2.89 9.85 3.03
CA GLY A 63 1.59 9.21 3.00
C GLY A 63 0.49 10.01 2.31
N HIS A 64 0.82 11.13 1.63
CA HIS A 64 -0.16 11.96 0.95
C HIS A 64 -0.96 11.11 -0.06
N PRO A 65 -2.30 11.18 -0.04
CA PRO A 65 -3.13 10.44 -0.98
C PRO A 65 -3.04 11.07 -2.37
N GLU A 66 -2.83 10.25 -3.39
CA GLU A 66 -2.66 10.68 -4.78
C GLU A 66 -3.60 9.90 -5.71
N GLY A 67 -3.72 10.35 -6.96
CA GLY A 67 -4.61 9.72 -7.94
C GLY A 67 -6.10 9.85 -7.58
N ALA A 68 -6.91 8.89 -8.03
CA ALA A 68 -8.36 8.96 -7.83
C ALA A 68 -8.77 8.67 -6.37
N PRO A 69 -9.65 9.49 -5.77
CA PRO A 69 -10.24 9.20 -4.45
C PRO A 69 -11.33 8.13 -4.55
N ASN A 70 -11.74 7.55 -3.42
CA ASN A 70 -12.76 6.50 -3.33
C ASN A 70 -12.46 5.31 -4.26
N PHE A 71 -11.20 4.89 -4.31
CA PHE A 71 -10.71 3.92 -5.27
C PHE A 71 -11.13 2.49 -4.88
N SER A 72 -11.82 1.80 -5.78
CA SER A 72 -12.53 0.55 -5.46
C SER A 72 -11.62 -0.57 -4.97
N TRP A 73 -10.44 -0.79 -5.57
CA TRP A 73 -9.55 -1.84 -5.06
C TRP A 73 -8.97 -1.51 -3.70
N THR A 74 -8.83 -0.21 -3.37
CA THR A 74 -8.24 0.21 -2.10
C THR A 74 -9.24 -0.12 -1.01
N ALA A 75 -10.51 0.21 -1.23
CA ALA A 75 -11.60 -0.20 -0.36
C ALA A 75 -11.71 -1.72 -0.24
N ALA A 76 -11.79 -2.44 -1.36
CA ALA A 76 -11.99 -3.89 -1.37
C ALA A 76 -10.87 -4.65 -0.65
N LEU A 77 -9.61 -4.30 -0.91
CA LEU A 77 -8.46 -4.98 -0.32
C LEU A 77 -8.24 -4.56 1.14
N THR A 78 -8.62 -3.34 1.53
CA THR A 78 -8.65 -2.96 2.95
C THR A 78 -9.63 -3.84 3.73
N ILE A 79 -10.81 -4.14 3.16
CA ILE A 79 -11.78 -5.06 3.79
C ILE A 79 -11.19 -6.46 3.95
N ASP A 80 -10.52 -6.98 2.93
CA ASP A 80 -9.85 -8.29 3.01
C ASP A 80 -8.75 -8.32 4.08
N LEU A 81 -7.91 -7.28 4.12
CA LEU A 81 -6.87 -7.11 5.15
C LEU A 81 -7.41 -6.82 6.55
N LEU A 82 -8.70 -6.58 6.75
CA LEU A 82 -9.28 -6.47 8.09
C LEU A 82 -9.91 -7.78 8.58
N LYS A 83 -10.24 -8.70 7.66
CA LYS A 83 -10.96 -9.94 7.98
C LYS A 83 -10.05 -11.12 8.30
N ASN A 84 -8.84 -11.15 7.75
CA ASN A 84 -7.90 -12.27 7.89
C ASN A 84 -6.85 -12.03 8.98
#